data_AF-A0A7C9A5L5-F1
#
_entry.id   AF-A0A7C9A5L5-F1
#
_cell.length_a   1.000
_cell.length_b   1.000
_cell.length_c   1.000
_cell.angle_alpha   90.00
_cell.angle_beta   90.00
_cell.angle_gamma   90.00
#
_symmetry.space_group_name_H-M   'P 1'
#
loop_
_entity.id
_entity.type
_entity.pdbx_description
1 polymer ?
#
loop_
_entity_poly.entity_id
_entity_poly.type
_entity_poly.pdbx_seq_one_letter_code
_entity_poly.pdbx_strand_id
1 'polypeptide(L)'
;ESKKRKRQQKNAEARIAELVSMGFERSRVIEAVNSYGTRTEALNALLAQQGQGASATAAASGTVPPPVSVPYSDPAGESGDAETESPSSSHEAEERDVEMEGELTEELGRGDAFSDYDIDVTKEGEALSEYLALLDSALDGGKPTTSQ
;
A
#
# COMPACT_ATOMS: atom_id res chain seq x y z
N GLU A 1 25.04 -6.97 -39.77
CA GLU A 1 24.05 -6.32 -38.86
C GLU A 1 23.34 -7.23 -37.84
N SER A 2 23.47 -8.55 -37.88
CA SER A 2 22.58 -9.46 -37.12
C SER A 2 22.79 -9.51 -35.60
N LYS A 3 23.98 -9.17 -35.10
CA LYS A 3 24.29 -9.23 -33.65
C LYS A 3 23.72 -8.04 -32.87
N LYS A 4 23.65 -6.86 -33.48
CA LYS A 4 23.18 -5.62 -32.85
C LYS A 4 21.67 -5.67 -32.58
N ARG A 5 20.89 -6.10 -33.58
CA ARG A 5 19.42 -6.25 -33.48
C ARG A 5 19.03 -7.27 -32.41
N LYS A 6 19.71 -8.42 -32.35
CA LYS A 6 19.47 -9.46 -31.34
C LYS A 6 19.72 -8.94 -29.90
N ARG A 7 20.77 -8.13 -29.70
CA ARG A 7 21.05 -7.53 -28.38
C ARG A 7 20.00 -6.50 -27.98
N GLN A 8 19.54 -5.68 -28.92
CA GLN A 8 18.49 -4.68 -28.67
C GLN A 8 17.16 -5.35 -28.34
N GLN A 9 16.77 -6.39 -29.07
CA GLN A 9 15.56 -7.15 -28.80
C GLN A 9 15.58 -7.78 -27.40
N LYS A 10 16.68 -8.44 -27.02
CA LYS A 10 16.84 -9.00 -25.66
C LYS A 10 16.73 -7.94 -24.57
N ASN A 11 17.27 -6.74 -24.81
CA ASN A 11 17.18 -5.66 -23.84
C ASN A 11 15.74 -5.12 -23.72
N ALA A 12 15.01 -5.02 -24.84
CA ALA A 12 13.59 -4.66 -24.83
C ALA A 12 12.74 -5.72 -24.11
N GLU A 13 12.97 -7.01 -24.38
CA GLU A 13 12.28 -8.12 -23.72
C GLU A 13 12.57 -8.17 -22.22
N ALA A 14 13.81 -7.93 -21.80
CA ALA A 14 14.17 -7.86 -20.39
C ALA A 14 13.44 -6.71 -19.67
N ARG A 15 13.33 -5.55 -20.30
CA ARG A 15 12.59 -4.40 -19.78
C ARG A 15 11.09 -4.67 -19.66
N ILE A 16 10.51 -5.35 -20.66
CA ILE A 16 9.10 -5.75 -20.62
C ILE A 16 8.86 -6.71 -19.45
N ALA A 17 9.71 -7.73 -19.27
CA ALA A 17 9.58 -8.70 -18.19
C ALA A 17 9.67 -8.03 -16.81
N GLU A 18 10.62 -7.12 -16.63
CA GLU A 18 10.79 -6.36 -15.39
C GLU A 18 9.58 -5.49 -15.06
N LEU A 19 9.03 -4.76 -16.04
CA LEU A 19 7.84 -3.93 -15.87
C LEU A 19 6.59 -4.76 -15.56
N VAL A 20 6.45 -5.92 -16.19
CA VAL A 20 5.36 -6.86 -15.87
C VAL A 20 5.52 -7.43 -14.45
N SER A 21 6.74 -7.72 -14.01
CA SER A 21 7.03 -8.18 -12.65
C SER A 21 6.70 -7.13 -11.58
N MET A 22 6.76 -5.84 -11.93
CA MET A 22 6.31 -4.75 -11.05
C MET A 22 4.77 -4.60 -11.01
N GLY A 23 4.02 -5.45 -11.73
CA GLY A 23 2.57 -5.48 -11.71
C GLY A 23 1.89 -4.67 -12.82
N PHE A 24 2.65 -4.11 -13.77
CA PHE A 24 2.06 -3.42 -14.91
C PHE A 24 1.52 -4.40 -15.95
N GLU A 25 0.38 -4.03 -16.54
CA GLU A 25 -0.26 -4.83 -17.59
C GLU A 25 0.65 -4.95 -18.83
N ARG A 26 0.92 -6.20 -19.26
CA ARG A 26 1.86 -6.50 -20.35
C ARG A 26 1.59 -5.71 -21.63
N SER A 27 0.32 -5.51 -21.99
CA SER A 27 -0.08 -4.73 -23.18
C SER A 27 0.39 -3.29 -23.12
N ARG A 28 0.16 -2.62 -21.98
CA ARG A 28 0.59 -1.23 -21.75
C ARG A 28 2.11 -1.12 -21.69
N VAL A 29 2.75 -2.09 -21.07
CA VAL A 29 4.22 -2.15 -20.97
C VAL A 29 4.86 -2.24 -22.36
N ILE A 30 4.33 -3.07 -23.26
CA ILE A 30 4.85 -3.20 -24.63
C ILE A 30 4.71 -1.87 -25.38
N GLU A 31 3.56 -1.20 -25.25
CA GLU A 31 3.33 0.10 -25.88
C GLU A 31 4.30 1.17 -25.32
N ALA A 32 4.46 1.22 -24.00
CA ALA A 32 5.37 2.15 -23.34
C ALA A 32 6.84 1.87 -23.71
N VAL A 33 7.30 0.63 -23.73
CA VAL A 33 8.69 0.29 -24.09
C VAL A 33 8.98 0.52 -25.58
N ASN A 34 7.97 0.38 -26.44
CA ASN A 34 8.12 0.70 -27.87
C ASN A 34 8.10 2.20 -28.14
N SER A 35 7.31 2.95 -27.36
CA SER A 35 7.19 4.42 -27.50
C SER A 35 8.35 5.16 -26.84
N TYR A 36 8.81 4.65 -25.69
CA TYR A 36 9.85 5.23 -24.87
C TYR A 36 11.09 4.34 -24.90
N GLY A 37 12.19 4.89 -25.40
CA GLY A 37 13.43 4.14 -25.61
C GLY A 37 14.16 3.78 -24.31
N THR A 38 13.74 4.30 -23.15
CA THR A 38 14.34 4.03 -21.85
C THR A 38 13.34 3.45 -20.84
N ARG A 39 13.85 2.68 -19.87
CA ARG A 39 13.02 2.06 -18.83
C ARG A 39 12.31 3.10 -17.96
N THR A 40 13.02 4.15 -17.57
CA THR A 40 12.53 5.20 -16.67
C THR A 40 11.42 6.02 -17.32
N GLU A 41 11.55 6.35 -18.61
CA GLU A 41 10.49 7.02 -19.37
C GLU A 41 9.25 6.13 -19.53
N ALA A 42 9.45 4.84 -19.86
CA ALA A 42 8.35 3.88 -19.94
C ALA A 42 7.63 3.72 -18.58
N LEU A 43 8.38 3.68 -17.47
CA LEU A 43 7.81 3.67 -16.11
C LEU A 43 6.98 4.91 -15.84
N ASN A 44 7.53 6.10 -16.09
CA ASN A 44 6.84 7.36 -15.84
C ASN A 44 5.53 7.45 -16.65
N ALA A 45 5.55 7.00 -17.91
CA ALA A 45 4.35 6.93 -18.74
C ALA A 45 3.29 5.95 -18.19
N LEU A 46 3.72 4.78 -17.71
CA LEU A 46 2.82 3.78 -17.11
C LEU A 46 2.19 4.29 -15.80
N LEU A 47 2.96 4.97 -14.95
CA LEU A 47 2.45 5.59 -13.72
C LEU A 47 1.48 6.73 -14.03
N ALA A 48 1.81 7.59 -15.00
CA ALA A 48 0.93 8.68 -15.44
C ALA A 48 -0.41 8.17 -15.99
N GLN A 49 -0.39 7.05 -16.71
CA GLN A 49 -1.61 6.39 -17.21
C GLN A 49 -2.39 5.66 -16.12
N GLN A 50 -1.74 5.16 -15.08
CA GLN A 50 -2.40 4.50 -13.94
C GLN A 50 -3.25 5.50 -13.13
N GLY A 51 -2.80 6.75 -13.01
CA GLY A 51 -3.59 7.85 -12.43
C GLY A 51 -4.79 8.30 -13.28
N GLN A 52 -4.87 7.88 -14.55
CA GLN A 52 -5.98 8.20 -15.46
C GLN A 52 -6.92 7.00 -15.73
N GLY A 53 -6.73 5.89 -15.01
CA GLY A 53 -7.33 4.59 -15.30
C GLY A 53 -8.24 4.03 -14.21
N ALA A 54 -9.09 4.85 -13.59
CA ALA A 54 -10.26 4.39 -12.85
C ALA A 54 -11.50 5.20 -13.27
N SER A 55 -11.84 5.16 -14.56
CA SER A 55 -13.13 5.66 -15.04
C SER A 55 -13.56 4.91 -16.30
N ALA A 56 -14.22 3.77 -16.10
CA ALA A 56 -15.35 3.32 -16.90
C ALA A 56 -16.01 2.09 -16.24
N THR A 57 -17.33 2.21 -16.06
CA THR A 57 -18.35 1.19 -15.73
C THR A 57 -18.47 0.68 -14.30
N ALA A 58 -19.12 1.48 -13.45
CA ALA A 58 -20.23 1.02 -12.61
C ALA A 58 -21.13 2.21 -12.25
N ALA A 59 -22.20 2.41 -13.02
CA ALA A 59 -23.28 3.30 -12.65
C ALA A 59 -24.23 2.54 -11.72
N ALA A 60 -24.28 2.91 -10.44
CA ALA A 60 -25.47 2.82 -9.59
C ALA A 60 -25.22 3.47 -8.21
N SER A 61 -25.97 4.54 -7.95
CA SER A 61 -26.47 5.02 -6.66
C SER A 61 -25.55 5.30 -5.47
N GLY A 62 -25.58 6.57 -5.03
CA GLY A 62 -25.53 6.92 -3.60
C GLY A 62 -24.32 7.76 -3.16
N THR A 63 -24.22 9.01 -3.59
CA THR A 63 -23.18 9.94 -3.12
C THR A 63 -23.41 10.33 -1.65
N VAL A 64 -22.59 9.76 -0.76
CA VAL A 64 -22.24 10.37 0.54
C VAL A 64 -20.99 11.22 0.30
N PRO A 65 -20.95 12.51 0.68
CA PRO A 65 -19.77 13.36 0.47
C PRO A 65 -18.61 13.00 1.43
N PRO A 66 -17.34 13.21 1.03
CA PRO A 66 -16.16 12.93 1.86
C PRO A 66 -15.97 13.94 3.00
N PRO A 67 -15.32 13.57 4.12
CA PRO A 67 -15.07 14.49 5.24
C PRO A 67 -13.99 15.53 4.91
N VAL A 68 -14.27 16.76 5.33
CA VAL A 68 -13.43 17.97 5.22
C VAL A 68 -12.10 17.83 5.97
N SER A 69 -10.98 18.10 5.29
CA SER A 69 -9.66 18.24 5.89
C SER A 69 -9.57 19.53 6.72
N VAL A 70 -9.17 19.41 7.99
CA VAL A 70 -8.89 20.55 8.88
C VAL A 70 -7.40 20.86 8.79
N PRO A 71 -6.96 22.09 8.45
CA PRO A 71 -5.55 22.45 8.46
C PRO A 71 -5.14 22.85 9.89
N TYR A 72 -4.24 22.08 10.51
CA TYR A 72 -3.60 22.48 11.76
C TYR A 72 -2.31 23.25 11.42
N SER A 73 -2.34 24.56 11.69
CA SER A 73 -1.21 25.46 11.52
C SER A 73 -0.17 25.26 12.63
N ASP A 74 1.10 25.29 12.21
CA ASP A 74 2.33 25.39 12.99
C ASP A 74 2.27 26.35 14.19
N PRO A 75 3.20 26.18 15.15
CA PRO A 75 4.17 27.26 15.31
C PRO A 75 5.62 26.77 15.48
N ALA A 76 6.44 27.21 14.51
CA ALA A 76 7.82 27.68 14.61
C ALA A 76 8.63 27.38 15.90
N GLY A 77 9.76 26.70 15.72
CA GLY A 77 10.83 26.63 16.71
C GLY A 77 12.15 26.09 16.15
N GLU A 78 13.15 26.96 16.13
CA GLU A 78 14.60 26.69 16.16
C GLU A 78 15.32 26.22 14.89
N SER A 79 16.09 27.15 14.32
CA SER A 79 17.20 26.88 13.39
C SER A 79 18.32 26.10 14.09
N GLY A 80 18.67 24.94 13.52
CA GLY A 80 19.85 24.16 13.89
C GLY A 80 20.46 23.52 12.65
N ASP A 81 21.60 24.08 12.24
CA ASP A 81 22.52 23.58 11.22
C ASP A 81 22.91 22.11 11.48
N ALA A 82 22.55 21.22 10.56
CA ALA A 82 23.23 19.96 10.29
C ALA A 82 22.75 19.46 8.93
N GLU A 83 23.37 19.98 7.85
CA GLU A 83 23.46 19.30 6.57
C GLU A 83 24.17 17.95 6.80
N THR A 84 23.42 16.98 7.33
CA THR A 84 23.84 15.59 7.33
C THR A 84 23.38 15.11 5.98
N GLU A 85 24.32 15.10 5.03
CA GLU A 85 24.14 14.45 3.74
C GLU A 85 23.49 13.10 4.01
N SER A 86 22.21 12.99 3.65
CA SER A 86 21.57 11.70 3.56
C SER A 86 22.38 10.97 2.49
N PRO A 87 23.11 9.89 2.81
CA PRO A 87 23.62 9.06 1.76
C PRO A 87 22.34 8.55 1.09
N SER A 88 22.04 9.13 -0.07
CA SER A 88 21.09 8.57 -1.02
C SER A 88 21.63 7.17 -1.24
N SER A 89 21.05 6.21 -0.52
CA SER A 89 21.27 4.79 -0.73
C SER A 89 20.94 4.60 -2.20
N SER A 90 22.01 4.56 -2.99
CA SER A 90 22.00 3.99 -4.30
C SER A 90 21.26 2.67 -4.12
N HIS A 91 20.12 2.54 -4.79
CA HIS A 91 19.34 1.32 -4.83
C HIS A 91 20.17 0.24 -5.55
N GLU A 92 21.26 -0.19 -4.91
CA GLU A 92 21.81 -1.50 -5.07
C GLU A 92 20.68 -2.43 -4.62
N ALA A 93 20.44 -3.48 -5.40
CA ALA A 93 19.64 -4.58 -4.90
C ALA A 93 20.45 -5.17 -3.75
N GLU A 94 20.31 -4.60 -2.56
CA GLU A 94 20.90 -5.14 -1.33
C GLU A 94 20.42 -6.58 -1.27
N GLU A 95 21.35 -7.49 -1.53
CA GLU A 95 21.09 -8.91 -1.36
C GLU A 95 20.69 -9.08 0.10
N ARG A 96 19.43 -9.47 0.35
CA ARG A 96 18.94 -9.62 1.71
C ARG A 96 19.81 -10.64 2.43
N ASP A 97 20.22 -10.30 3.65
CA ASP A 97 21.08 -11.17 4.44
C ASP A 97 20.27 -12.39 4.93
N VAL A 98 20.51 -13.53 4.28
CA VAL A 98 19.81 -14.80 4.58
C VAL A 98 20.11 -15.29 5.99
N GLU A 99 21.29 -14.97 6.54
CA GLU A 99 21.64 -15.32 7.92
C GLU A 99 20.78 -14.54 8.90
N MET A 100 20.69 -13.22 8.70
CA MET A 100 19.86 -12.32 9.51
C MET A 100 18.36 -12.63 9.41
N GLU A 101 17.87 -13.09 8.26
CA GLU A 101 16.46 -13.48 8.09
C GLU A 101 16.08 -14.71 8.95
N GLY A 102 17.02 -15.64 9.14
CA GLY A 102 16.82 -16.79 10.01
C GLY A 102 16.64 -16.37 11.47
N GLU A 103 17.50 -15.47 11.95
CA GLU A 103 17.44 -14.93 13.31
C GLU A 103 16.12 -14.20 13.58
N LEU A 104 15.66 -13.37 12.64
CA LEU A 104 14.41 -12.60 12.78
C LEU A 104 13.14 -13.47 12.80
N THR A 105 13.16 -14.64 12.15
CA THR A 105 11.98 -15.53 12.06
C THR A 105 11.99 -16.66 13.09
N GLU A 106 13.12 -16.95 13.71
CA GLU A 106 13.26 -17.99 14.72
C GLU A 106 12.41 -17.72 15.97
N GLU A 107 12.28 -16.45 16.38
CA GLU A 107 11.45 -16.03 17.52
C GLU A 107 9.95 -16.17 17.22
N LEU A 108 9.52 -15.79 16.02
CA LEU A 108 8.12 -15.90 15.56
C LEU A 108 7.61 -17.35 15.50
N GLY A 109 8.49 -18.32 15.24
CA GLY A 109 8.12 -19.74 15.19
C GLY A 109 8.07 -20.44 16.55
N ARG A 110 8.56 -19.80 17.61
CA ARG A 110 8.69 -20.39 18.96
C ARG A 110 7.70 -19.83 19.97
N GLY A 111 7.33 -18.56 19.83
CA GLY A 111 6.39 -17.89 20.71
C GLY A 111 4.93 -18.08 20.29
N ASP A 112 4.03 -18.09 21.26
CA ASP A 112 2.62 -17.81 20.98
C ASP A 112 2.47 -16.29 20.84
N ALA A 113 2.04 -15.81 19.66
CA ALA A 113 1.84 -14.38 19.44
C ALA A 113 0.86 -13.76 20.45
N PHE A 114 -0.03 -14.56 21.05
CA PHE A 114 -0.98 -14.07 22.04
C PHE A 114 -0.37 -13.84 23.43
N SER A 115 0.79 -14.43 23.75
CA SER A 115 1.41 -14.25 25.07
C SER A 115 2.07 -12.88 25.27
N ASP A 116 2.40 -12.18 24.18
CA ASP A 116 3.00 -10.85 24.22
C ASP A 116 1.97 -9.76 24.56
N TYR A 117 0.70 -10.08 24.35
CA TYR A 117 -0.41 -9.22 24.72
C TYR A 117 -0.92 -9.63 26.10
N ASP A 118 -1.04 -8.68 27.02
CA ASP A 118 -1.71 -8.87 28.31
C ASP A 118 -3.24 -8.93 28.11
N ILE A 119 -3.69 -9.91 27.32
CA ILE A 119 -5.07 -10.09 26.92
C ILE A 119 -5.71 -11.20 27.74
N ASP A 120 -6.66 -10.82 28.58
CA ASP A 120 -7.49 -11.76 29.31
C ASP A 120 -8.75 -12.06 28.50
N VAL A 121 -8.72 -13.17 27.76
CA VAL A 121 -9.82 -13.63 26.88
C VAL A 121 -11.17 -13.65 27.61
N THR A 122 -11.18 -13.88 28.94
CA THR A 122 -12.42 -13.89 29.71
C THR A 122 -13.00 -12.48 29.85
N LYS A 123 -12.18 -11.49 30.19
CA LYS A 123 -12.61 -10.08 30.31
C LYS A 123 -13.00 -9.48 28.97
N GLU A 124 -12.26 -9.80 27.92
CA GLU A 124 -12.60 -9.35 26.56
C GLU A 124 -13.95 -9.93 26.10
N GLY A 125 -14.25 -11.18 26.48
CA GLY A 125 -15.55 -11.80 26.24
C GLY A 125 -16.70 -11.09 26.96
N GLU A 126 -16.48 -10.68 28.21
CA GLU A 126 -17.44 -9.88 28.98
C GLU A 126 -17.66 -8.51 28.33
N ALA A 127 -16.59 -7.79 27.98
CA ALA A 127 -16.67 -6.49 27.32
C ALA A 127 -17.42 -6.55 25.98
N LEU A 128 -17.19 -7.59 25.18
CA LEU A 128 -17.96 -7.83 23.95
C LEU A 128 -19.44 -8.05 24.22
N SER A 129 -19.78 -8.84 25.26
CA SER A 129 -21.17 -9.10 25.62
C SER A 129 -21.91 -7.84 26.06
N GLU A 130 -21.24 -6.97 26.84
CA GLU A 130 -21.80 -5.67 27.25
C GLU A 130 -22.00 -4.74 26.05
N TYR A 131 -21.04 -4.70 25.12
CA TYR A 131 -21.18 -3.92 23.89
C TYR A 131 -22.37 -4.36 23.05
N LEU A 132 -22.55 -5.68 22.87
CA LEU A 132 -23.71 -6.22 22.15
C LEU A 132 -25.03 -5.86 22.84
N ALA A 133 -25.09 -5.98 24.17
CA ALA A 133 -26.26 -5.57 24.94
C ALA A 133 -26.56 -4.06 24.81
N LEU A 134 -25.51 -3.21 24.78
CA LEU A 134 -25.66 -1.78 24.55
C LEU A 134 -26.23 -1.50 23.15
N LEU A 135 -25.73 -2.17 22.11
CA LEU A 135 -26.26 -2.03 20.76
C LEU A 135 -27.73 -2.45 20.67
N ASP A 136 -28.09 -3.58 21.26
CA ASP A 136 -29.48 -4.06 21.28
C ASP A 136 -30.39 -3.05 22.00
N SER A 137 -29.93 -2.50 23.13
CA SER A 137 -30.66 -1.46 23.86
C SER A 137 -30.84 -0.17 23.06
N ALA A 138 -29.82 0.23 22.29
CA ALA A 138 -29.86 1.41 21.44
C ALA A 138 -30.73 1.18 20.19
N LEU A 139 -30.78 -0.05 19.69
CA LEU A 139 -31.64 -0.48 18.58
C LEU A 139 -33.12 -0.55 19.00
N ASP A 140 -33.40 -1.02 20.22
CA ASP A 140 -34.76 -1.13 20.75
C ASP A 140 -35.28 0.18 21.36
N GLY A 141 -34.41 1.04 21.88
CA GLY A 141 -34.73 2.36 22.43
C GLY A 141 -35.18 3.39 21.38
N GLY A 142 -35.04 3.08 20.08
CA GLY A 142 -35.45 3.94 18.97
C GLY A 142 -36.90 3.76 18.50
N LYS A 143 -37.71 2.88 19.09
CA LYS A 143 -39.11 2.70 18.70
C LYS A 143 -39.97 3.72 19.46
N PRO A 144 -40.49 4.80 18.83
CA PRO A 144 -41.42 5.68 19.49
C PRO A 144 -42.66 4.88 19.86
N THR A 145 -42.91 4.68 21.15
CA THR A 145 -44.18 4.14 21.64
C THR A 145 -45.28 5.14 21.29
N THR A 146 -45.94 4.95 20.14
CA THR A 146 -47.17 5.68 19.82
C THR A 146 -48.28 5.07 20.68
N SER A 147 -48.60 5.75 21.78
CA SER A 147 -49.76 5.40 22.59
C SER A 147 -51.04 5.66 21.78
N GLN A 148 -51.94 4.68 21.74
CA GLN A 148 -53.35 4.87 21.40
C GLN A 148 -54.22 4.03 22.33
#